data_AF-A0A7R8WR81-F1
#
_entry.id   AF-A0A7R8WR81-F1
#
_cell.length_a   1.000
_cell.length_b   1.000
_cell.length_c   1.000
_cell.angle_alpha   90.00
_cell.angle_beta   90.00
_cell.angle_gamma   90.00
#
_symmetry.space_group_name_H-M   'P 1'
#
loop_
_entity.id
_entity.type
_entity.pdbx_description
1 polymer ?
#
loop_
_entity_poly.entity_id
_entity_poly.type
_entity_poly.pdbx_seq_one_letter_code
_entity_poly.pdbx_strand_id
1 'polypeptide(L)'
;MASGFFALLDDIASLMDDVASMSKVAGKKTAGILGDDLAVNAEKASGFVSSREIPVLWAITKGSLLNKLIILPVVFLLSTYLPKAITIILIIGGLYLAYEGAEKVWHFLFHRHEKKEVKGKGQDLSKKEVLDLEKQKIRSAILTDFILSVEIIIIALSTVLNQPLEIQIGVVTVIALIATVGVYGIVALIVRMDDFGYRLINLNGEEDSFSDHVGRFL
;
A
#
# COMPACT_ATOMS: atom_id res chain seq x y z
N MET A 1 2.00 -44.11 -20.17
CA MET A 1 2.78 -43.17 -19.32
C MET A 1 2.44 -41.70 -19.56
N ALA A 2 1.49 -41.35 -20.45
CA ALA A 2 1.05 -39.96 -20.62
C ALA A 2 -0.01 -39.51 -19.59
N SER A 3 -0.86 -40.42 -19.06
CA SER A 3 -1.97 -40.01 -18.17
C SER A 3 -1.54 -39.44 -16.82
N GLY A 4 -0.39 -39.86 -16.27
CA GLY A 4 0.12 -39.32 -15.01
C GLY A 4 0.57 -37.86 -15.09
N PHE A 5 1.09 -37.43 -16.25
CA PHE A 5 1.48 -36.04 -16.47
C PHE A 5 0.26 -35.13 -16.64
N PHE A 6 -0.76 -35.59 -17.38
CA PHE A 6 -2.00 -34.83 -17.55
C PHE A 6 -2.81 -34.75 -16.25
N ALA A 7 -2.82 -35.79 -15.41
CA ALA A 7 -3.44 -35.75 -14.10
C ALA A 7 -2.81 -34.70 -13.18
N LEU A 8 -1.47 -34.58 -13.15
CA LEU A 8 -0.79 -33.54 -12.37
C LEU A 8 -1.14 -32.12 -12.86
N LEU A 9 -1.28 -31.92 -14.17
CA LEU A 9 -1.71 -30.63 -14.71
C LEU A 9 -3.15 -30.31 -14.35
N ASP A 10 -4.03 -31.31 -14.32
CA ASP A 10 -5.43 -31.16 -13.91
C ASP A 10 -5.55 -30.82 -12.42
N ASP A 11 -4.76 -31.49 -11.56
CA ASP A 11 -4.68 -31.17 -10.13
C ASP A 11 -4.18 -29.73 -9.89
N ILE A 12 -3.15 -29.30 -10.63
CA ILE A 12 -2.66 -27.91 -10.57
C ILE A 12 -3.74 -26.95 -11.07
N ALA A 13 -4.44 -27.27 -12.14
CA ALA A 13 -5.50 -26.43 -12.69
C ALA A 13 -6.66 -26.27 -11.70
N SER A 14 -7.10 -27.36 -11.06
CA SER A 14 -8.13 -27.32 -10.01
C SER A 14 -7.68 -26.47 -8.83
N LEU A 15 -6.44 -26.64 -8.36
CA LEU A 15 -5.88 -25.85 -7.26
C LEU A 15 -5.81 -24.36 -7.62
N MET A 16 -5.40 -24.03 -8.86
CA MET A 16 -5.38 -22.65 -9.35
C MET A 16 -6.77 -22.04 -9.45
N ASP A 17 -7.79 -22.81 -9.82
CA ASP A 17 -9.18 -22.34 -9.85
C ASP A 17 -9.70 -22.02 -8.44
N ASP A 18 -9.41 -22.90 -7.46
CA ASP A 18 -9.74 -22.67 -6.05
C ASP A 18 -9.02 -21.43 -5.50
N VAL A 19 -7.73 -21.28 -5.79
CA VAL A 19 -6.95 -20.09 -5.43
C VAL A 19 -7.54 -18.84 -6.08
N ALA A 20 -7.94 -18.88 -7.35
CA ALA A 20 -8.53 -17.74 -8.05
C ALA A 20 -9.89 -17.34 -7.44
N SER A 21 -10.76 -18.32 -7.19
CA SER A 21 -12.07 -18.12 -6.58
C SER A 21 -11.97 -17.53 -5.17
N MET A 22 -11.11 -18.10 -4.33
CA MET A 22 -10.90 -17.63 -2.97
C MET A 22 -10.16 -16.28 -2.93
N SER A 23 -9.24 -16.03 -3.87
CA SER A 23 -8.59 -14.71 -4.03
C SER A 23 -9.60 -13.63 -4.38
N LYS A 24 -10.62 -13.92 -5.17
CA LYS A 24 -11.69 -12.96 -5.47
C LYS A 24 -12.48 -12.59 -4.20
N VAL A 25 -12.76 -13.56 -3.34
CA VAL A 25 -13.46 -13.31 -2.07
C VAL A 25 -12.57 -12.54 -1.09
N ALA A 26 -11.31 -12.95 -0.96
CA ALA A 26 -10.32 -12.26 -0.13
C ALA A 26 -10.09 -10.82 -0.59
N GLY A 27 -9.99 -10.60 -1.91
CA GLY A 27 -9.87 -9.28 -2.53
C GLY A 27 -11.06 -8.39 -2.22
N LYS A 28 -12.29 -8.90 -2.30
CA LYS A 28 -13.48 -8.12 -1.91
C LYS A 28 -13.46 -7.72 -0.43
N LYS A 29 -13.01 -8.62 0.46
CA LYS A 29 -12.92 -8.33 1.90
C LYS A 29 -11.78 -7.38 2.26
N THR A 30 -10.72 -7.35 1.46
CA THR A 30 -9.57 -6.45 1.63
C THR A 30 -9.68 -5.15 0.83
N ALA A 31 -10.67 -5.01 -0.07
CA ALA A 31 -10.79 -3.82 -0.93
C ALA A 31 -10.86 -2.50 -0.15
N GLY A 32 -11.57 -2.47 0.98
CA GLY A 32 -11.67 -1.27 1.82
C GLY A 32 -10.32 -0.86 2.41
N ILE A 33 -9.56 -1.84 2.92
CA ILE A 33 -8.26 -1.57 3.53
C ILE A 33 -7.18 -1.28 2.47
N LEU A 34 -7.29 -1.86 1.27
CA LEU A 34 -6.44 -1.52 0.12
C LEU A 34 -6.65 -0.08 -0.34
N GLY A 35 -7.89 0.42 -0.24
CA GLY A 35 -8.19 1.84 -0.47
C GLY A 35 -7.53 2.76 0.56
N ASP A 36 -7.48 2.35 1.82
CA ASP A 36 -6.77 3.08 2.86
C ASP A 36 -5.25 3.07 2.62
N ASP A 37 -4.68 1.90 2.28
CA ASP A 37 -3.26 1.76 1.93
C ASP A 37 -2.88 2.64 0.72
N LEU A 38 -3.75 2.73 -0.28
CA LEU A 38 -3.63 3.66 -1.40
C LEU A 38 -3.57 5.12 -0.94
N ALA A 39 -4.50 5.55 -0.09
CA ALA A 39 -4.57 6.93 0.38
C ALA A 39 -3.33 7.32 1.19
N VAL A 40 -2.92 6.46 2.14
CA VAL A 40 -1.76 6.70 2.99
C VAL A 40 -0.46 6.72 2.17
N ASN A 41 -0.31 5.81 1.20
CA ASN A 41 0.88 5.80 0.34
C ASN A 41 0.88 6.99 -0.64
N ALA A 42 -0.26 7.43 -1.15
CA ALA A 42 -0.37 8.63 -1.97
C ALA A 42 0.03 9.89 -1.20
N GLU A 43 -0.44 10.05 0.05
CA GLU A 43 -0.06 11.16 0.92
C GLU A 43 1.44 11.16 1.24
N LYS A 44 2.02 9.98 1.49
CA LYS A 44 3.45 9.85 1.74
C LYS A 44 4.27 10.20 0.49
N ALA A 45 3.79 9.83 -0.70
CA ALA A 45 4.49 10.04 -1.97
C ALA A 45 4.48 11.51 -2.44
N SER A 46 3.38 12.24 -2.25
CA SER A 46 3.25 13.66 -2.64
C SER A 46 4.02 14.63 -1.72
N GLY A 47 4.52 14.16 -0.58
CA GLY A 47 5.31 14.95 0.36
C GLY A 47 6.81 15.02 0.06
N PHE A 48 7.27 14.51 -1.08
CA PHE A 48 8.67 14.56 -1.53
C PHE A 48 8.89 15.70 -2.54
N VAL A 49 10.15 16.05 -2.82
CA VAL A 49 10.45 17.04 -3.88
C VAL A 49 10.02 16.43 -5.22
N SER A 50 9.19 17.11 -6.03
CA SER A 50 8.52 16.53 -7.23
C SER A 50 9.44 15.70 -8.12
N SER A 51 10.68 16.13 -8.35
CA SER A 51 11.67 15.36 -9.15
C SER A 51 12.12 14.01 -8.55
N ARG A 52 11.77 13.70 -7.30
CA ARG A 52 12.23 12.53 -6.53
C ARG A 52 11.10 11.61 -6.07
N GLU A 53 9.85 11.90 -6.41
CA GLU A 53 8.69 11.11 -5.97
C GLU A 53 8.74 9.67 -6.50
N ILE A 54 9.00 9.48 -7.81
CA ILE A 54 9.08 8.15 -8.42
C ILE A 54 10.26 7.30 -7.89
N PRO A 55 11.52 7.81 -7.80
CA PRO A 55 12.62 7.06 -7.18
C PRO A 55 12.38 6.67 -5.73
N VAL A 56 11.73 7.56 -4.97
CA VAL A 56 11.41 7.31 -3.56
C VAL A 56 10.31 6.26 -3.44
N LEU A 57 9.25 6.36 -4.23
CA LEU A 57 8.19 5.36 -4.29
C LEU A 57 8.76 3.98 -4.59
N TRP A 58 9.70 3.88 -5.53
CA TRP A 58 10.38 2.62 -5.84
C TRP A 58 11.20 2.06 -4.67
N ALA A 59 11.86 2.92 -3.88
CA ALA A 59 12.55 2.51 -2.67
C ALA A 59 11.58 1.95 -1.61
N ILE A 60 10.41 2.59 -1.47
CA ILE A 60 9.35 2.14 -0.56
C ILE A 60 8.78 0.81 -1.05
N THR A 61 8.46 0.66 -2.34
CA THR A 61 7.95 -0.60 -2.92
C THR A 61 8.92 -1.76 -2.68
N LYS A 62 10.23 -1.55 -2.86
CA LYS A 62 11.24 -2.58 -2.57
C LYS A 62 11.27 -2.97 -1.09
N GLY A 63 11.22 -1.97 -0.19
CA GLY A 63 11.17 -2.23 1.26
C GLY A 63 9.90 -2.98 1.67
N SER A 64 8.76 -2.58 1.11
CA SER A 64 7.46 -3.22 1.29
C SER A 64 7.45 -4.68 0.85
N LEU A 65 8.06 -4.99 -0.31
CA LEU A 65 8.16 -6.36 -0.79
C LEU A 65 8.99 -7.25 0.15
N LEU A 66 10.10 -6.74 0.67
CA LEU A 66 10.91 -7.44 1.68
C LEU A 66 10.15 -7.66 2.98
N ASN A 67 9.38 -6.66 3.44
CA ASN A 67 8.51 -6.79 4.60
C ASN A 67 7.50 -7.92 4.41
N LYS A 68 6.81 -7.95 3.26
CA LYS A 68 5.82 -8.98 2.94
C LYS A 68 6.45 -10.38 2.88
N LEU A 69 7.67 -10.50 2.36
CA LEU A 69 8.42 -11.76 2.35
C LEU A 69 8.72 -12.29 3.76
N ILE A 70 8.86 -11.40 4.76
CA ILE A 70 9.07 -11.76 6.16
C ILE A 70 7.73 -12.04 6.86
N ILE A 71 6.70 -11.22 6.60
CA ILE A 71 5.38 -11.34 7.23
C ILE A 71 4.72 -12.67 6.85
N LEU A 72 4.75 -13.06 5.57
CA LEU A 72 4.04 -14.23 5.07
C LEU A 72 4.41 -15.53 5.83
N PRO A 73 5.70 -15.92 5.94
CA PRO A 73 6.08 -17.10 6.73
C PRO A 73 5.65 -17.02 8.20
N VAL A 74 5.82 -15.85 8.83
CA VAL A 74 5.46 -15.64 10.24
C VAL A 74 3.95 -15.81 10.45
N VAL A 75 3.14 -15.26 9.55
CA VAL A 75 1.68 -15.37 9.62
C VAL A 75 1.21 -16.80 9.38
N PHE A 76 1.80 -17.53 8.42
CA PHE A 76 1.46 -18.94 8.22
C PHE A 76 1.86 -19.81 9.43
N LEU A 77 3.02 -19.56 10.03
CA LEU A 77 3.42 -20.24 11.27
C LEU A 77 2.47 -19.91 12.43
N LEU A 78 2.11 -18.64 12.60
CA LEU A 78 1.12 -18.23 13.61
C LEU A 78 -0.25 -18.87 13.36
N SER A 79 -0.67 -18.98 12.10
CA SER A 79 -1.91 -19.65 11.70
C SER A 79 -1.94 -21.12 12.10
N THR A 80 -0.85 -21.85 11.87
CA THR A 80 -0.79 -23.28 12.18
C THR A 80 -0.68 -23.57 13.67
N TYR A 81 0.10 -22.78 14.41
CA TYR A 81 0.40 -23.07 15.82
C TYR A 81 -0.48 -22.32 16.81
N LEU A 82 -0.97 -21.12 16.45
CA LEU A 82 -1.69 -20.24 17.37
C LEU A 82 -2.77 -19.38 16.67
N PRO A 83 -3.76 -19.98 15.98
CA PRO A 83 -4.74 -19.25 15.17
C PRO A 83 -5.55 -18.21 15.98
N LYS A 84 -5.77 -18.46 17.28
CA LYS A 84 -6.46 -17.51 18.17
C LYS A 84 -5.70 -16.18 18.34
N ALA A 85 -4.38 -16.19 18.21
CA ALA A 85 -3.58 -14.97 18.31
C ALA A 85 -3.87 -14.01 17.15
N ILE A 86 -4.20 -14.54 15.97
CA ILE A 86 -4.57 -13.73 14.79
C ILE A 86 -5.79 -12.87 15.10
N THR A 87 -6.84 -13.47 15.69
CA THR A 87 -8.05 -12.74 16.10
C THR A 87 -7.74 -11.68 17.15
N ILE A 88 -6.89 -11.99 18.14
CA ILE A 88 -6.51 -11.02 19.18
C ILE A 88 -5.73 -9.84 18.59
N ILE A 89 -4.77 -10.12 17.70
CA ILE A 89 -3.98 -9.10 17.00
C ILE A 89 -4.91 -8.18 16.18
N LEU A 90 -5.89 -8.74 15.48
CA LEU A 90 -6.89 -7.96 14.74
C LEU A 90 -7.73 -7.07 15.64
N ILE A 91 -8.20 -7.57 16.78
CA ILE A 91 -9.01 -6.77 17.72
C ILE A 91 -8.19 -5.59 18.25
N ILE A 92 -6.93 -5.84 18.63
CA ILE A 92 -6.03 -4.79 19.11
C ILE A 92 -5.73 -3.77 18.00
N GLY A 93 -5.43 -4.23 16.78
CA GLY A 93 -5.19 -3.37 15.63
C GLY A 93 -6.41 -2.50 15.29
N GLY A 94 -7.60 -3.10 15.24
CA GLY A 94 -8.85 -2.39 14.99
C GLY A 94 -9.17 -1.35 16.08
N LEU A 95 -8.91 -1.66 17.35
CA LEU A 95 -9.05 -0.68 18.44
C LEU A 95 -8.07 0.50 18.29
N TYR A 96 -6.82 0.23 17.93
CA TYR A 96 -5.81 1.26 17.70
C TYR A 96 -6.20 2.17 16.52
N LEU A 97 -6.63 1.60 15.39
CA LEU A 97 -7.09 2.38 14.23
C LEU A 97 -8.35 3.18 14.54
N ALA A 98 -9.29 2.65 15.32
CA ALA A 98 -10.46 3.38 15.77
C ALA A 98 -10.08 4.59 16.64
N TYR A 99 -9.06 4.42 17.51
CA TYR A 99 -8.51 5.52 18.30
C TYR A 99 -7.84 6.59 17.42
N GLU A 100 -6.93 6.21 16.52
CA GLU A 100 -6.24 7.15 15.63
C GLU A 100 -7.23 7.87 14.69
N GLY A 101 -8.23 7.14 14.18
CA GLY A 101 -9.30 7.70 13.36
C GLY A 101 -10.13 8.74 14.13
N ALA A 102 -10.52 8.44 15.36
CA ALA A 102 -11.24 9.39 16.22
C ALA A 102 -10.39 10.64 16.54
N GLU A 103 -9.10 10.47 16.81
CA GLU A 103 -8.17 11.57 17.05
C GLU A 103 -8.02 12.48 15.83
N LYS A 104 -7.87 11.92 14.62
CA LYS A 104 -7.80 12.70 13.38
C LYS A 104 -9.07 13.49 13.10
N VAL A 105 -10.24 12.87 13.31
CA VAL A 105 -11.55 13.56 13.19
C VAL A 105 -11.67 14.68 14.21
N TRP A 106 -11.29 14.44 15.46
CA TRP A 106 -11.27 15.45 16.51
C TRP A 106 -10.34 16.62 16.15
N HIS A 107 -9.12 16.34 15.71
CA HIS A 107 -8.18 17.38 15.26
C HIS A 107 -8.72 18.18 14.07
N PHE A 108 -9.34 17.52 13.10
CA PHE A 108 -9.94 18.20 11.94
C PHE A 108 -11.09 19.13 12.34
N LEU A 109 -11.94 18.72 13.29
CA LEU A 109 -13.09 19.50 13.74
C LEU A 109 -12.70 20.66 14.69
N PHE A 110 -11.70 20.45 15.56
CA PHE A 110 -11.38 21.39 16.65
C PHE A 110 -10.07 22.17 16.48
N HIS A 111 -9.17 21.78 15.56
CA HIS A 111 -7.87 22.43 15.33
C HIS A 111 -7.72 22.98 13.89
N ARG A 112 -8.77 23.63 13.37
CA ARG A 112 -8.77 24.26 12.02
C ARG A 112 -7.82 25.46 11.86
N HIS A 113 -7.05 25.81 12.90
CA HIS A 113 -6.16 26.98 12.94
C HIS A 113 -4.72 26.73 13.36
N GLU A 114 -4.22 25.49 13.29
CA GLU A 114 -2.79 25.31 13.12
C GLU A 114 -2.54 24.94 11.67
N LYS A 115 -2.35 25.97 10.84
CA LYS A 115 -1.40 25.83 9.74
C LYS A 115 -0.14 25.32 10.41
N LYS A 116 0.15 24.02 10.30
CA LYS A 116 1.53 23.57 10.34
C LYS A 116 2.19 24.40 9.26
N GLU A 117 2.86 25.47 9.67
CA GLU A 117 3.85 26.11 8.85
C GLU A 117 4.66 24.97 8.28
N VAL A 118 4.57 24.83 6.96
CA VAL A 118 5.58 24.13 6.20
C VAL A 118 6.87 24.89 6.52
N LYS A 119 7.56 24.48 7.58
CA LYS A 119 8.96 24.78 7.83
C LYS A 119 9.73 24.17 6.67
N GLY A 120 9.73 24.87 5.55
CA GLY A 120 10.20 24.34 4.27
C GLY A 120 10.21 25.36 3.14
N LYS A 121 10.09 26.66 3.43
CA LYS A 121 10.49 27.72 2.51
C LYS A 121 11.50 28.61 3.23
N GLY A 122 12.80 28.29 3.11
CA GLY A 122 13.86 29.21 3.51
C GLY A 122 14.96 28.67 4.43
N GLN A 123 15.27 27.37 4.41
CA GLN A 123 16.58 26.92 4.89
C GLN A 123 17.31 26.30 3.70
N ASP A 124 18.47 26.87 3.36
CA ASP A 124 19.48 26.24 2.50
C ASP A 124 19.98 24.97 3.19
N LEU A 125 19.14 23.93 3.19
CA LEU A 125 19.51 22.61 3.66
C LEU A 125 20.60 22.09 2.74
N SER A 126 21.71 21.67 3.33
CA SER A 126 22.78 21.02 2.57
C SER A 126 22.20 19.79 1.85
N LYS A 127 22.71 19.46 0.66
CA LYS A 127 22.28 18.24 -0.09
C LYS A 127 22.30 16.98 0.79
N LYS A 128 23.18 16.95 1.80
CA LYS A 128 23.29 15.86 2.78
C LYS A 128 22.10 15.81 3.75
N GLU A 129 21.64 16.95 4.25
CA GLU A 129 20.50 17.05 5.16
C GLU A 129 19.18 16.68 4.46
N VAL A 130 19.02 17.10 3.20
CA VAL A 130 17.87 16.70 2.36
C VAL A 130 17.83 15.17 2.17
N LEU A 131 18.97 14.54 1.87
CA LEU A 131 19.07 13.09 1.72
C LEU A 131 18.76 12.33 3.01
N ASP A 132 19.17 12.85 4.17
CA ASP A 132 18.91 12.20 5.45
C ASP A 132 17.44 12.32 5.88
N LEU A 133 16.80 13.47 5.59
CA LEU A 133 15.35 13.63 5.75
C LEU A 133 14.55 12.70 4.81
N GLU A 134 14.99 12.55 3.55
CA GLU A 134 14.39 11.62 2.59
C GLU A 134 14.46 10.18 3.10
N LYS A 135 15.63 9.73 3.58
CA LYS A 135 15.79 8.40 4.17
C LYS A 135 14.89 8.18 5.37
N GLN A 136 14.76 9.18 6.25
CA GLN A 136 13.90 9.08 7.42
C GLN A 136 12.42 8.94 7.01
N LYS A 137 11.98 9.75 6.03
CA LYS A 137 10.62 9.64 5.46
C LYS A 137 10.38 8.28 4.80
N ILE A 138 11.32 7.77 4.01
CA ILE A 138 11.24 6.42 3.40
C ILE A 138 11.09 5.36 4.49
N ARG A 139 11.90 5.42 5.55
CA ARG A 139 11.84 4.46 6.65
C ARG A 139 10.49 4.50 7.38
N SER A 140 9.97 5.70 7.61
CA SER A 140 8.63 5.89 8.18
C SER A 140 7.54 5.34 7.26
N ALA A 141 7.62 5.57 5.94
CA ALA A 141 6.66 5.03 4.98
C ALA A 141 6.67 3.50 4.95
N ILE A 142 7.86 2.89 4.96
CA ILE A 142 8.03 1.42 5.02
C ILE A 142 7.42 0.84 6.31
N LEU A 143 7.55 1.53 7.44
CA LEU A 143 6.95 1.09 8.71
C LEU A 143 5.42 1.19 8.69
N THR A 144 4.87 2.26 8.12
CA THR A 144 3.41 2.39 7.96
C THR A 144 2.87 1.30 7.02
N ASP A 145 3.52 1.07 5.88
CA ASP A 145 3.18 -0.02 4.96
C ASP A 145 3.30 -1.40 5.61
N PHE A 146 4.28 -1.63 6.49
CA PHE A 146 4.39 -2.88 7.23
C PHE A 146 3.10 -3.18 8.03
N ILE A 147 2.60 -2.19 8.76
CA ILE A 147 1.39 -2.34 9.59
C ILE A 147 0.17 -2.62 8.71
N LEU A 148 -0.02 -1.81 7.66
CA LEU A 148 -1.12 -1.98 6.70
C LEU A 148 -1.04 -3.33 5.95
N SER A 149 0.16 -3.76 5.59
CA SER A 149 0.41 -5.06 4.96
C SER A 149 0.05 -6.22 5.88
N VAL A 150 0.39 -6.14 7.17
CA VAL A 150 0.02 -7.16 8.17
C VAL A 150 -1.51 -7.28 8.25
N GLU A 151 -2.22 -6.16 8.25
CA GLU A 151 -3.69 -6.16 8.28
C GLU A 151 -4.31 -6.79 7.03
N ILE A 152 -3.87 -6.40 5.83
CA ILE A 152 -4.31 -6.99 4.56
C ILE A 152 -4.08 -8.51 4.56
N ILE A 153 -2.86 -8.94 4.92
CA ILE A 153 -2.46 -10.35 4.92
C ILE A 153 -3.30 -11.16 5.92
N ILE A 154 -3.53 -10.62 7.11
CA ILE A 154 -4.33 -11.29 8.14
C ILE A 154 -5.79 -11.37 7.72
N ILE A 155 -6.38 -10.30 7.18
CA ILE A 155 -7.76 -10.33 6.67
C ILE A 155 -7.87 -11.37 5.56
N ALA A 156 -6.95 -11.37 4.59
CA ALA A 156 -6.91 -12.35 3.52
C ALA A 156 -6.82 -13.78 4.08
N LEU A 157 -5.90 -14.05 5.00
CA LEU A 157 -5.76 -15.35 5.66
C LEU A 157 -7.06 -15.75 6.38
N SER A 158 -7.70 -14.83 7.11
CA SER A 158 -8.95 -15.08 7.82
C SER A 158 -10.07 -15.57 6.90
N THR A 159 -10.05 -15.19 5.62
CA THR A 159 -11.04 -15.63 4.63
C THR A 159 -10.87 -17.07 4.18
N VAL A 160 -9.67 -17.63 4.33
CA VAL A 160 -9.28 -18.96 3.85
C VAL A 160 -8.85 -19.90 4.97
N LEU A 161 -9.05 -19.54 6.25
CA LEU A 161 -8.63 -20.37 7.40
C LEU A 161 -9.15 -21.81 7.38
N ASN A 162 -10.31 -22.04 6.75
CA ASN A 162 -10.91 -23.38 6.65
C ASN A 162 -10.47 -24.16 5.39
N GLN A 163 -9.61 -23.59 4.55
CA GLN A 163 -9.12 -24.22 3.33
C GLN A 163 -7.79 -24.97 3.58
N PRO A 164 -7.41 -25.92 2.72
CA PRO A 164 -6.08 -26.52 2.71
C PRO A 164 -4.96 -25.47 2.69
N LEU A 165 -3.82 -25.80 3.30
CA LEU A 165 -2.67 -24.91 3.41
C LEU A 165 -2.19 -24.39 2.04
N GLU A 166 -2.23 -25.23 1.01
CA GLU A 166 -1.84 -24.88 -0.36
C GLU A 166 -2.69 -23.73 -0.92
N ILE A 167 -4.01 -23.78 -0.71
CA ILE A 167 -4.93 -22.71 -1.11
C ILE A 167 -4.70 -21.47 -0.25
N GLN A 168 -4.48 -21.62 1.07
CA GLN A 168 -4.17 -20.48 1.94
C GLN A 168 -2.93 -19.73 1.46
N ILE A 169 -1.84 -20.46 1.19
CA ILE A 169 -0.59 -19.89 0.70
C ILE A 169 -0.81 -19.20 -0.64
N GLY A 170 -1.48 -19.85 -1.58
CA GLY A 170 -1.77 -19.29 -2.90
C GLY A 170 -2.55 -17.98 -2.81
N VAL A 171 -3.67 -17.99 -2.08
CA VAL A 171 -4.57 -16.82 -1.96
C VAL A 171 -3.88 -15.65 -1.28
N VAL A 172 -3.26 -15.87 -0.13
CA VAL A 172 -2.63 -14.78 0.63
C VAL A 172 -1.44 -14.20 -0.15
N THR A 173 -0.68 -15.03 -0.88
CA THR A 173 0.39 -14.56 -1.75
C THR A 173 -0.14 -13.71 -2.90
N VAL A 174 -1.19 -14.17 -3.58
CA VAL A 174 -1.84 -13.41 -4.67
C VAL A 174 -2.32 -12.05 -4.16
N ILE A 175 -3.00 -12.01 -3.01
CA ILE A 175 -3.47 -10.74 -2.42
C ILE A 175 -2.30 -9.83 -2.04
N ALA A 176 -1.24 -10.34 -1.43
CA ALA A 176 -0.06 -9.54 -1.07
C ALA A 176 0.62 -8.94 -2.31
N LEU A 177 0.68 -9.68 -3.41
CA LEU A 177 1.22 -9.20 -4.68
C LEU A 177 0.29 -8.16 -5.34
N ILE A 178 -1.01 -8.41 -5.39
CA ILE A 178 -2.00 -7.46 -5.92
C ILE A 178 -1.97 -6.17 -5.10
N ALA A 179 -1.87 -6.24 -3.77
CA ALA A 179 -1.70 -5.08 -2.93
C ALA A 179 -0.44 -4.30 -3.31
N THR A 180 0.70 -4.97 -3.43
CA THR A 180 1.97 -4.31 -3.77
C THR A 180 1.95 -3.68 -5.15
N VAL A 181 1.47 -4.38 -6.17
CA VAL A 181 1.47 -3.86 -7.55
C VAL A 181 0.35 -2.85 -7.76
N GLY A 182 -0.84 -3.15 -7.27
CA GLY A 182 -2.03 -2.32 -7.40
C GLY A 182 -1.88 -1.00 -6.65
N VAL A 183 -1.49 -1.04 -5.38
CA VAL A 183 -1.35 0.16 -4.55
C VAL A 183 -0.29 1.08 -5.12
N TYR A 184 0.95 0.59 -5.22
CA TYR A 184 2.07 1.40 -5.67
C TYR A 184 1.98 1.77 -7.15
N GLY A 185 1.37 0.92 -7.98
CA GLY A 185 1.12 1.22 -9.39
C GLY A 185 0.14 2.38 -9.56
N ILE A 186 -0.97 2.38 -8.82
CA ILE A 186 -1.94 3.48 -8.84
C ILE A 186 -1.31 4.76 -8.28
N VAL A 187 -0.58 4.69 -7.17
CA VAL A 187 0.12 5.85 -6.59
C VAL A 187 1.12 6.44 -7.59
N ALA A 188 1.90 5.59 -8.29
CA ALA A 188 2.83 6.04 -9.32
C ALA A 188 2.11 6.73 -10.50
N LEU A 189 0.92 6.26 -10.87
CA LEU A 189 0.10 6.90 -11.89
C LEU A 189 -0.40 8.27 -11.44
N ILE A 190 -0.87 8.40 -10.20
CA ILE A 190 -1.33 9.67 -9.62
C ILE A 190 -0.20 10.70 -9.64
N VAL A 191 0.97 10.34 -9.11
CA VAL A 191 2.17 11.19 -9.12
C VAL A 191 2.54 11.63 -10.54
N ARG A 192 2.47 10.71 -11.51
CA ARG A 192 2.81 11.01 -12.89
C ARG A 192 1.78 11.90 -13.59
N MET A 193 0.52 11.83 -13.19
CA MET A 193 -0.53 12.73 -13.67
C MET A 193 -0.30 14.15 -13.16
N ASP A 194 0.07 14.32 -11.89
CA ASP A 194 0.41 15.62 -11.29
C ASP A 194 1.64 16.27 -11.97
N ASP A 195 2.72 15.50 -12.16
CA ASP A 195 3.92 15.95 -12.91
C ASP A 195 3.57 16.40 -14.34
N PHE A 196 2.62 15.72 -14.98
CA PHE A 196 2.16 16.07 -16.32
C PHE A 196 1.30 17.34 -16.32
N GLY A 197 0.43 17.51 -15.33
CA GLY A 197 -0.33 18.74 -15.10
C GLY A 197 0.59 19.96 -14.92
N TYR A 198 1.63 19.82 -14.08
CA TYR A 198 2.63 20.88 -13.88
C TYR A 198 3.39 21.23 -15.16
N ARG A 199 3.71 20.23 -16.00
CA ARG A 199 4.33 20.46 -17.31
C ARG A 199 3.39 21.14 -18.29
N LEU A 200 2.10 20.82 -18.28
CA LEU A 200 1.07 21.46 -19.10
C LEU A 200 0.89 22.94 -18.76
N ILE A 201 0.91 23.28 -17.47
CA ILE A 201 0.84 24.68 -17.00
C ILE A 201 2.09 25.47 -17.42
N ASN A 202 3.27 24.84 -17.40
CA ASN A 202 4.53 25.51 -17.75
C ASN A 202 4.87 25.47 -19.25
N LEU A 203 4.02 24.88 -20.09
CA LEU A 203 4.28 24.72 -21.52
C LEU A 203 4.02 26.00 -22.32
N ASN A 204 3.12 26.87 -21.86
CA ASN A 204 2.83 28.16 -22.47
C ASN A 204 3.24 29.31 -21.54
N GLY A 205 3.81 30.38 -22.10
CA GLY A 205 4.13 31.61 -21.36
C GLY A 205 2.96 32.61 -21.29
N GLU A 206 1.79 32.22 -21.80
CA GLU A 206 0.56 33.01 -21.73
C GLU A 206 -0.25 32.58 -20.52
N GLU A 207 -0.71 33.54 -19.71
CA GLU A 207 -1.62 33.25 -18.61
C GLU A 207 -3.00 32.89 -19.21
N ASP A 208 -3.53 31.71 -18.87
CA ASP A 208 -4.92 31.27 -19.14
C ASP A 208 -5.15 30.52 -20.47
N SER A 209 -4.18 29.68 -20.87
CA SER A 209 -4.33 28.79 -22.04
C SER A 209 -5.17 27.54 -21.75
N PHE A 210 -5.70 26.87 -22.78
CA PHE A 210 -6.38 25.57 -22.65
C PHE A 210 -5.47 24.51 -22.00
N SER A 211 -4.15 24.60 -22.21
CA SER A 211 -3.16 23.76 -21.52
C SER A 211 -3.15 23.99 -20.01
N ASP A 212 -3.34 25.22 -19.54
CA ASP A 212 -3.35 25.57 -18.12
C ASP A 212 -4.65 25.11 -17.46
N HIS A 213 -5.77 25.20 -18.19
CA HIS A 213 -7.06 24.71 -17.70
C HIS A 213 -7.06 23.18 -17.54
N VAL A 214 -6.50 22.46 -18.52
CA VAL A 214 -6.32 21.00 -18.42
C VAL A 214 -5.27 20.66 -17.37
N GLY A 215 -4.18 21.41 -17.28
CA GLY A 215 -3.12 21.20 -16.30
C GLY A 215 -3.53 21.48 -14.86
N ARG A 216 -4.47 22.40 -14.61
CA ARG A 216 -5.05 22.67 -13.27
C ARG A 216 -6.15 21.67 -12.88
N PHE A 217 -6.73 20.97 -13.86
CA PHE A 217 -7.75 19.96 -13.63
C PHE A 217 -7.15 18.58 -13.27
N LEU A 218 -5.99 18.27 -13.84
CA LEU A 218 -5.18 17.10 -13.50
C LEU A 218 -4.52 17.26 -12.13
#